data_AF-A0A1I1I1Y7-F1
#
_entry.id   AF-A0A1I1I1Y7-F1
#
_cell.length_a   1.000
_cell.length_b   1.000
_cell.length_c   1.000
_cell.angle_alpha   90.00
_cell.angle_beta   90.00
_cell.angle_gamma   90.00
#
_symmetry.space_group_name_H-M   'P 1'
#
loop_
_entity.id
_entity.type
_entity.pdbx_description
1 polymer ?
#
loop_
_entity_poly.entity_id
_entity_poly.type
_entity_poly.pdbx_seq_one_letter_code
_entity_poly.pdbx_strand_id
1 'polypeptide(L)'
;MVNFMSKKSSTCFSRNTGKALVYYESEREAQQGADYAYARYESDMVPYKCSSCGFWHLSPRKNHTPSRKCICSSGSGRPKALYLTQQDAMNRAEVIRQEKGISLRAYQCPHYSGWHLTKGACY
;
A
#
# COMPACT_ATOMS: atom_id res chain seq x y z
N MET A 1 28.70 0.90 13.47
CA MET A 1 27.73 1.73 12.73
C MET A 1 27.41 0.99 11.44
N VAL A 2 26.22 0.41 11.28
CA VAL A 2 25.86 -0.23 10.01
C VAL A 2 25.52 0.87 9.00
N ASN A 3 26.41 1.06 8.03
CA ASN A 3 26.22 1.98 6.92
C ASN A 3 25.25 1.30 5.94
N PHE A 4 23.95 1.51 6.13
CA PHE A 4 22.92 0.93 5.27
C PHE A 4 22.93 1.70 3.94
N MET A 5 23.80 1.30 3.00
CA MET A 5 23.72 1.78 1.62
C MET A 5 22.33 1.43 1.09
N SER A 6 21.44 2.43 1.04
CA SER A 6 20.07 2.24 0.62
C SER A 6 20.03 1.92 -0.88
N LYS A 7 19.91 0.64 -1.22
CA LYS A 7 19.82 0.15 -2.60
C LYS A 7 18.56 0.72 -3.26
N LYS A 8 18.71 1.40 -4.40
CA LYS A 8 17.60 2.02 -5.12
C LYS A 8 17.12 1.11 -6.24
N SER A 9 15.81 0.97 -6.37
CA SER A 9 15.21 0.14 -7.42
C SER A 9 15.29 0.84 -8.77
N SER A 10 15.63 0.10 -9.81
CA SER A 10 15.57 0.56 -11.20
C SER A 10 14.17 0.44 -11.82
N THR A 11 13.25 -0.26 -11.16
CA THR A 11 11.91 -0.59 -11.71
C THR A 11 10.76 -0.06 -10.87
N CYS A 12 10.99 0.25 -9.59
CA CYS A 12 9.95 0.69 -8.68
C CYS A 12 10.17 2.15 -8.27
N PHE A 13 9.21 3.00 -8.61
CA PHE A 13 9.26 4.45 -8.38
C PHE A 13 8.06 4.92 -7.57
N SER A 14 8.27 5.88 -6.69
CA SER A 14 7.20 6.56 -5.96
C SER A 14 6.27 7.26 -6.96
N ARG A 15 4.97 6.96 -6.92
CA ARG A 15 3.96 7.60 -7.79
C ARG A 15 3.90 9.12 -7.60
N ASN A 16 4.16 9.60 -6.38
CA ASN A 16 3.98 11.01 -6.03
C ASN A 16 5.24 11.83 -6.31
N THR A 17 6.43 11.22 -6.25
CA THR A 17 7.70 11.96 -6.37
C THR A 17 8.55 11.54 -7.56
N GLY A 18 8.22 10.45 -8.25
CA GLY A 18 9.04 9.85 -9.29
C GLY A 18 10.36 9.25 -8.80
N LYS A 19 10.68 9.35 -7.51
CA LYS A 19 11.96 8.86 -6.95
C LYS A 19 11.97 7.34 -6.88
N ALA A 20 13.12 6.75 -7.21
CA ALA A 20 13.37 5.32 -7.05
C ALA A 20 13.15 4.87 -5.60
N LEU A 21 12.34 3.83 -5.42
CA LEU A 21 12.09 3.23 -4.11
C LEU A 21 13.33 2.51 -3.61
N VAL A 22 13.58 2.59 -2.30
CA VAL A 22 14.60 1.75 -1.65
C VAL A 22 14.10 0.32 -1.62
N TYR A 23 14.97 -0.64 -1.91
CA TYR A 23 14.64 -2.06 -1.82
C TYR A 23 15.59 -2.81 -0.88
N TYR A 24 15.09 -3.93 -0.37
CA TYR A 24 15.80 -4.86 0.49
C TYR A 24 15.63 -6.27 -0.07
N GLU A 25 16.63 -7.13 0.11
CA GLU A 25 16.62 -8.49 -0.46
C GLU A 25 15.86 -9.45 0.45
N SER A 26 15.80 -9.16 1.74
CA SER A 26 15.06 -9.96 2.72
C SER A 26 14.10 -9.12 3.57
N GLU A 27 13.11 -9.79 4.14
CA GLU A 27 12.18 -9.20 5.11
C GLU A 27 12.92 -8.68 6.34
N ARG A 28 13.94 -9.41 6.81
CA ARG A 28 14.77 -9.04 7.96
C ARG A 28 15.49 -7.71 7.72
N GLU A 29 16.12 -7.54 6.56
CA GLU A 29 16.76 -6.28 6.18
C GLU A 29 15.75 -5.14 6.07
N ALA A 30 14.57 -5.41 5.50
CA ALA A 30 13.51 -4.42 5.42
C ALA A 30 13.02 -4.00 6.80
N GLN A 31 12.87 -4.95 7.73
CA GLN A 31 12.48 -4.66 9.11
C GLN A 31 13.53 -3.78 9.81
N GLN A 32 14.82 -4.10 9.67
CA GLN A 32 15.89 -3.24 10.18
C GLN A 32 15.85 -1.82 9.57
N GLY A 33 15.50 -1.72 8.29
CA GLY A 33 15.30 -0.43 7.62
C GLY A 33 14.12 0.36 8.19
N ALA A 34 13.01 -0.32 8.52
CA ALA A 34 11.85 0.28 9.16
C ALA A 34 12.16 0.76 10.58
N ASP A 35 12.83 -0.09 11.39
CA ASP A 35 13.23 0.23 12.75
C ASP A 35 14.18 1.45 12.76
N TYR A 36 15.13 1.50 11.82
CA TYR A 36 16.01 2.66 11.65
C TYR A 36 15.24 3.93 11.29
N ALA A 37 14.26 3.85 10.36
CA ALA A 37 13.46 5.00 9.96
C ALA A 37 12.62 5.55 11.12
N TYR A 38 12.08 4.66 11.97
CA TYR A 38 11.36 5.05 13.18
C TYR A 38 12.31 5.70 14.20
N ALA A 39 13.42 5.05 14.53
CA ALA A 39 14.36 5.55 15.53
C ALA A 39 15.00 6.90 15.15
N ARG A 40 15.22 7.15 13.85
CA ARG A 40 15.92 8.35 13.38
C ARG A 40 15.01 9.52 12.99
N TYR A 41 13.81 9.22 12.51
CA TYR A 41 12.90 10.19 11.90
C TYR A 41 11.45 10.08 12.39
N GLU A 42 11.17 9.21 13.36
CA GLU A 42 9.80 8.91 13.86
C GLU A 42 8.82 8.51 12.75
N SER A 43 9.35 7.93 11.67
CA SER A 43 8.55 7.50 10.53
C SER A 43 8.12 6.05 10.71
N ASP A 44 6.84 5.82 11.03
CA ASP A 44 6.26 4.46 11.10
C ASP A 44 6.11 3.85 9.70
N MET A 45 7.12 3.07 9.34
CA MET A 45 7.23 2.35 8.08
C MET A 45 7.01 0.86 8.30
N VAL A 46 6.43 0.19 7.31
CA VAL A 46 6.23 -1.26 7.32
C VAL A 46 6.82 -1.90 6.08
N PRO A 47 7.51 -3.05 6.23
CA PRO A 47 8.01 -3.82 5.10
C PRO A 47 6.86 -4.49 4.35
N TYR A 48 6.97 -4.53 3.02
CA TYR A 48 6.08 -5.32 2.18
C TYR A 48 6.80 -5.89 0.97
N LYS A 49 6.45 -7.12 0.59
CA LYS A 49 7.01 -7.77 -0.60
C LYS A 49 6.32 -7.24 -1.85
N CYS A 50 7.11 -6.69 -2.76
CA CYS A 50 6.62 -6.15 -4.03
C CYS A 50 6.29 -7.29 -5.00
N SER A 51 5.04 -7.35 -5.47
CA SER A 51 4.66 -8.32 -6.49
C SER A 51 5.26 -8.04 -7.86
N SER A 52 5.73 -6.81 -8.13
CA SER A 52 6.25 -6.41 -9.43
C SER A 52 7.74 -6.68 -9.60
N CYS A 53 8.56 -6.43 -8.57
CA CYS A 53 10.01 -6.63 -8.63
C CYS A 53 10.52 -7.77 -7.75
N GLY A 54 9.68 -8.33 -6.88
CA GLY A 54 10.05 -9.43 -5.97
C GLY A 54 10.80 -9.01 -4.70
N PHE A 55 11.37 -7.79 -4.66
CA PHE A 55 12.07 -7.25 -3.51
C PHE A 55 11.14 -6.68 -2.44
N TRP A 56 11.70 -6.41 -1.26
CA TRP A 56 11.01 -5.77 -0.15
C TRP A 56 11.13 -4.26 -0.23
N HIS A 57 10.03 -3.55 0.02
CA HIS A 57 9.99 -2.09 0.11
C HIS A 57 9.37 -1.66 1.43
N LEU A 58 9.50 -0.38 1.76
CA LEU A 58 8.85 0.23 2.91
C LEU A 58 7.67 1.10 2.45
N SER A 59 6.53 0.95 3.12
CA SER A 59 5.39 1.87 3.00
C SER A 59 5.14 2.51 4.36
N PRO A 60 4.76 3.79 4.44
CA PRO A 60 4.19 4.33 5.67
C PRO A 60 3.02 3.44 6.12
N ARG A 61 2.93 3.10 7.41
CA ARG A 61 1.90 2.20 7.93
C ARG A 61 0.49 2.64 7.54
N LYS A 62 0.22 3.94 7.65
CA LYS A 62 -1.06 4.55 7.24
C LYS A 62 -1.43 4.31 5.76
N ASN A 63 -0.44 4.12 4.89
CA ASN A 63 -0.62 3.89 3.46
C ASN A 63 -0.52 2.41 3.09
N HIS A 64 -0.15 1.54 4.03
CA HIS A 64 0.00 0.12 3.79
C HIS A 64 -1.35 -0.56 3.84
N THR A 65 -1.99 -0.66 2.67
CA THR A 65 -3.32 -1.27 2.53
C THR A 65 -3.21 -2.51 1.63
N PRO A 66 -2.69 -3.63 2.16
CA PRO A 66 -2.56 -4.86 1.41
C PRO A 66 -3.95 -5.31 0.95
N SER A 67 -4.02 -5.75 -0.30
CA SER A 67 -5.26 -6.23 -0.90
C SER A 67 -4.96 -7.31 -1.91
N ARG A 68 -5.96 -8.16 -2.16
CA ARG A 68 -5.93 -9.14 -3.24
C ARG A 68 -6.98 -8.80 -4.29
N LYS A 69 -6.86 -9.39 -5.49
CA LYS A 69 -7.91 -9.30 -6.51
C LYS A 69 -9.10 -10.16 -6.10
N CYS A 70 -10.31 -9.71 -6.46
CA CYS A 70 -11.56 -10.41 -6.23
C CYS A 70 -12.32 -10.63 -7.54
N ILE A 71 -13.24 -11.60 -7.55
CA ILE A 71 -14.14 -11.87 -8.67
C ILE A 71 -15.15 -10.74 -8.89
N CYS A 72 -15.44 -9.92 -7.88
CA CYS A 72 -16.24 -8.73 -8.03
C CYS A 72 -15.57 -7.80 -9.04
N SER A 73 -16.35 -7.29 -10.00
CA SER A 73 -15.87 -6.35 -11.00
C SER A 73 -16.37 -4.94 -10.74
N SER A 74 -15.56 -3.96 -11.13
CA SER A 74 -16.00 -2.57 -11.27
C SER A 74 -16.89 -2.41 -12.51
N GLY A 75 -17.55 -1.25 -12.64
CA GLY A 75 -18.36 -0.93 -13.84
C GLY A 75 -17.59 -0.95 -15.16
N SER A 76 -16.25 -0.94 -15.12
CA SER A 76 -15.38 -1.08 -16.31
C SER A 76 -14.86 -2.51 -16.52
N GLY A 77 -15.41 -3.51 -15.82
CA GLY A 77 -15.02 -4.92 -15.94
C GLY A 77 -13.70 -5.29 -15.24
N ARG A 78 -12.99 -4.33 -14.62
CA ARG A 78 -11.76 -4.63 -13.88
C ARG A 78 -12.05 -5.28 -12.52
N PRO A 79 -11.31 -6.34 -12.13
CA PRO A 79 -11.40 -6.94 -10.80
C PRO A 79 -11.21 -5.90 -9.68
N LYS A 80 -12.06 -5.96 -8.66
CA LYS A 80 -11.97 -5.09 -7.49
C LYS A 80 -10.89 -5.58 -6.54
N ALA A 81 -10.25 -4.63 -5.85
CA ALA A 81 -9.41 -4.94 -4.70
C ALA A 81 -10.29 -5.38 -3.52
N LEU A 82 -9.88 -6.45 -2.84
CA LEU A 82 -10.46 -6.96 -1.61
C LEU A 82 -9.47 -6.74 -0.46
N TYR A 83 -9.83 -5.83 0.43
CA TYR A 83 -9.09 -5.50 1.65
C TYR A 83 -9.52 -6.45 2.77
N LEU A 84 -8.59 -6.81 3.65
CA LEU A 84 -8.88 -7.74 4.74
C LEU A 84 -9.85 -7.12 5.76
N THR A 85 -9.58 -5.88 6.17
CA THR A 85 -10.39 -5.15 7.16
C THR A 85 -11.06 -3.93 6.56
N GLN A 86 -12.11 -3.44 7.24
CA GLN A 86 -12.78 -2.19 6.86
C GLN A 86 -11.80 -1.01 6.96
N GLN A 87 -10.95 -1.02 8.00
CA GLN A 87 -9.96 0.02 8.23
C GLN A 87 -8.95 0.09 7.09
N ASP A 88 -8.46 -1.04 6.57
CA ASP A 88 -7.57 -1.06 5.40
C ASP A 88 -8.21 -0.44 4.16
N ALA A 89 -9.49 -0.76 3.93
CA ALA A 89 -10.26 -0.16 2.85
C ALA A 89 -10.42 1.35 3.06
N MET A 90 -10.77 1.80 4.26
CA MET A 90 -10.95 3.22 4.59
C MET A 90 -9.63 4.00 4.48
N ASN A 91 -8.52 3.46 4.98
CA ASN A 91 -7.19 4.03 4.80
C ASN A 91 -6.90 4.21 3.30
N ARG A 92 -7.25 3.22 2.47
CA ARG A 92 -7.04 3.33 1.02
C ARG A 92 -7.97 4.35 0.37
N ALA A 93 -9.21 4.47 0.84
CA ALA A 93 -10.14 5.49 0.38
C ALA A 93 -9.60 6.90 0.67
N GLU A 94 -9.03 7.12 1.86
CA GLU A 94 -8.43 8.39 2.25
C GLU A 94 -7.21 8.74 1.38
N VAL A 95 -6.31 7.78 1.13
CA VAL A 95 -5.19 7.98 0.19
C VAL A 95 -5.70 8.37 -1.20
N ILE A 96 -6.75 7.70 -1.71
CA ILE A 96 -7.33 8.03 -3.02
C ILE A 96 -7.98 9.42 -3.00
N ARG A 97 -8.63 9.81 -1.90
CA ARG A 97 -9.22 11.15 -1.73
C ARG A 97 -8.13 12.22 -1.77
N GLN A 98 -7.02 12.03 -1.06
CA GLN A 98 -5.89 12.95 -1.06
C GLN A 98 -5.19 13.02 -2.43
N GLU A 99 -5.00 11.88 -3.10
CA GLU A 99 -4.29 11.82 -4.39
C GLU A 99 -5.15 12.30 -5.58
N LYS A 100 -6.47 12.12 -5.54
CA LYS A 100 -7.36 12.30 -6.70
C LYS A 100 -8.60 13.13 -6.45
N GLY A 101 -8.87 13.56 -5.21
CA GLY A 101 -10.10 14.25 -4.84
C GLY A 101 -11.36 13.37 -4.88
N ILE A 102 -11.23 12.04 -4.96
CA ILE A 102 -12.37 11.12 -5.09
C ILE A 102 -12.74 10.52 -3.74
N SER A 103 -13.97 10.79 -3.28
CA SER A 103 -14.53 10.17 -2.08
C SER A 103 -15.07 8.77 -2.41
N LEU A 104 -14.58 7.76 -1.68
CA LEU A 104 -15.00 6.36 -1.79
C LEU A 104 -15.49 5.86 -0.43
N ARG A 105 -16.45 4.95 -0.45
CA ARG A 105 -16.94 4.24 0.75
C ARG A 105 -16.53 2.78 0.74
N ALA A 106 -16.25 2.24 1.92
CA ALA A 106 -16.02 0.81 2.12
C ALA A 106 -17.35 0.06 2.26
N TYR A 107 -17.44 -1.13 1.67
CA TYR A 107 -18.55 -2.07 1.90
C TYR A 107 -18.06 -3.51 1.88
N GLN A 108 -18.74 -4.39 2.60
CA GLN A 108 -18.37 -5.79 2.70
C GLN A 108 -18.58 -6.52 1.38
N CYS A 109 -17.65 -7.40 1.02
CA CYS A 109 -17.78 -8.23 -0.17
C CYS A 109 -18.90 -9.27 0.02
N PRO A 110 -19.79 -9.47 -0.97
CA PRO A 110 -20.86 -10.45 -0.88
C PRO A 110 -20.38 -11.90 -1.07
N HIS A 111 -19.18 -12.13 -1.61
CA HIS A 111 -18.69 -13.47 -1.95
C HIS A 111 -17.57 -13.97 -1.01
N TYR A 112 -16.87 -13.06 -0.33
CA TYR A 112 -15.72 -13.40 0.51
C TYR A 112 -15.68 -12.51 1.74
N SER A 113 -14.99 -12.98 2.78
CA SER A 113 -14.59 -12.13 3.89
C SER A 113 -13.61 -11.06 3.41
N GLY A 114 -14.02 -9.80 3.55
CA GLY A 114 -13.22 -8.62 3.20
C GLY A 114 -14.07 -7.46 2.70
N TRP A 115 -13.40 -6.38 2.31
CA TRP A 115 -14.00 -5.08 2.02
C TRP A 115 -13.61 -4.56 0.65
N HIS A 116 -14.54 -3.89 0.00
CA HIS A 116 -14.37 -3.23 -1.29
C HIS A 116 -14.56 -1.73 -1.18
N LEU A 117 -14.01 -1.00 -2.14
CA LEU A 117 -14.31 0.41 -2.33
C LEU A 117 -15.35 0.62 -3.42
N THR A 118 -16.25 1.57 -3.22
CA THR A 118 -17.20 2.04 -4.23
C THR A 118 -17.35 3.55 -4.13
N LYS A 119 -17.75 4.21 -5.23
CA LYS A 119 -18.18 5.60 -5.16
C LYS A 119 -19.45 5.67 -4.29
N GLY A 120 -19.51 6.61 -3.36
CA GLY A 120 -20.79 6.97 -2.77
C GLY A 120 -21.70 7.51 -3.87
N ALA A 121 -23.00 7.27 -3.78
CA ALA A 121 -23.92 8.13 -4.52
C ALA A 121 -23.69 9.55 -3.99
N CYS A 122 -23.42 10.52 -4.86
CA CYS A 122 -23.56 11.91 -4.48
C CYS A 122 -25.06 12.10 -4.20
N TYR A 123 -25.43 12.35 -2.95
CA TYR A 123 -26.73 12.89 -2.61
C TYR A 123 -26.64 14.42 -2.62
#